data_AF-A0A9P0A1C0-F1
#
_entry.id   AF-A0A9P0A1C0-F1
#
_cell.length_a   1.000
_cell.length_b   1.000
_cell.length_c   1.000
_cell.angle_alpha   90.00
_cell.angle_beta   90.00
_cell.angle_gamma   90.00
#
_symmetry.space_group_name_H-M   'P 1'
#
loop_
_entity.id
_entity.type
_entity.pdbx_description
1 polymer ?
#
loop_
_entity_poly.entity_id
_entity_poly.type
_entity_poly.pdbx_seq_one_letter_code
_entity_poly.pdbx_strand_id
1 'polypeptide(L)'
;MISPLNGDLARLFQNPSTFLGFKRGFQPFFQCPKCPKSYTHFSSLQKHIKWGCGKEPQFQCKSCSKRFYLLGQLNWHSKLKHPGQS
;
A
#
# COMPACT_ATOMS: atom_id res chain seq x y z
N MET A 1 -12.65 2.77 -26.25
CA MET A 1 -13.27 3.93 -25.58
C MET A 1 -12.93 3.84 -24.11
N ILE A 2 -12.11 4.76 -23.60
CA ILE A 2 -11.63 4.78 -22.22
C ILE A 2 -12.71 5.49 -21.40
N SER A 3 -13.52 4.74 -20.65
CA SER A 3 -14.57 5.32 -19.82
C SER A 3 -13.94 6.05 -18.62
N PRO A 4 -14.23 7.35 -18.42
CA PRO A 4 -13.71 8.12 -17.31
C PRO A 4 -14.59 7.87 -16.08
N LEU A 5 -14.10 7.09 -15.12
CA LEU A 5 -14.69 7.04 -13.78
C LEU A 5 -14.02 8.10 -12.89
N ASN A 6 -14.32 9.36 -13.21
CA ASN A 6 -14.40 10.41 -12.20
C ASN A 6 -15.70 10.15 -11.44
N GLY A 7 -15.58 9.58 -10.24
CA GLY A 7 -16.70 9.27 -9.36
C GLY A 7 -16.25 9.37 -7.91
N ASP A 8 -16.36 10.58 -7.37
CA ASP A 8 -16.62 10.91 -5.96
C ASP A 8 -15.86 10.11 -4.89
N LEU A 9 -14.58 10.45 -4.69
CA LEU A 9 -13.81 10.06 -3.50
C LEU A 9 -14.35 10.66 -2.18
N ALA A 10 -15.44 11.43 -2.22
CA ALA A 10 -16.01 12.13 -1.07
C ALA A 10 -17.07 11.32 -0.28
N ARG A 11 -17.51 10.15 -0.76
CA ARG A 11 -18.59 9.37 -0.11
C ARG A 11 -18.13 8.21 0.78
N LEU A 12 -16.83 8.05 1.05
CA LEU A 12 -16.33 7.05 2.00
C LEU A 12 -16.28 7.55 3.46
N PHE A 13 -16.75 8.77 3.72
CA PHE A 13 -16.65 9.41 5.03
C PHE A 13 -17.91 9.30 5.93
N GLN A 14 -18.92 8.49 5.58
CA GLN A 14 -20.17 8.42 6.36
C GLN A 14 -20.65 7.01 6.69
N ASN A 15 -19.76 6.10 7.05
CA ASN A 15 -20.18 4.91 7.81
C ASN A 15 -19.17 4.58 8.90
N PRO A 16 -19.49 4.82 10.19
CA PRO A 16 -18.63 4.46 11.33
C PRO A 16 -18.52 2.93 11.56
N SER A 17 -19.14 2.10 10.70
CA SER A 17 -19.19 0.65 10.84
C SER A 17 -17.86 -0.08 10.56
N THR A 18 -16.78 0.63 10.24
CA THR A 18 -15.40 0.07 10.18
C THR A 18 -14.58 0.39 11.44
N PHE A 19 -15.23 0.85 12.51
CA PHE A 19 -14.59 1.07 13.80
C PHE A 19 -14.77 -0.16 14.70
N LEU A 20 -13.92 -1.17 14.52
CA LEU A 20 -13.87 -2.28 15.48
C LEU A 20 -13.31 -1.72 16.80
N GLY A 21 -14.12 -1.81 17.86
CA GLY A 21 -14.03 -1.02 19.10
C GLY A 21 -12.65 -0.86 19.77
N PHE A 22 -12.53 0.25 20.50
CA PHE A 22 -11.41 0.58 21.39
C PHE A 22 -11.33 -0.42 22.57
N LYS A 23 -10.73 -1.60 22.36
CA LYS A 23 -10.14 -2.37 23.46
C LYS A 23 -8.70 -1.90 23.64
N ARG A 24 -8.32 -1.61 24.89
CA ARG A 24 -6.96 -1.23 25.32
C ARG A 24 -5.96 -2.24 24.72
N GLY A 25 -5.18 -1.80 23.73
CA GLY A 25 -4.22 -2.65 22.99
C GLY A 25 -4.60 -3.01 21.54
N PHE A 26 -5.75 -2.58 21.01
CA PHE A 26 -6.16 -2.84 19.63
C PHE A 26 -5.73 -1.67 18.72
N GLN A 27 -4.76 -1.93 17.84
CA GLN A 27 -4.35 -0.96 16.82
C GLN A 27 -5.34 -1.06 15.64
N PRO A 28 -5.99 0.04 15.20
CA PRO A 28 -6.91 -0.03 14.07
C PRO A 28 -6.15 -0.43 12.80
N PHE A 29 -6.63 -1.47 12.12
CA PHE A 29 -6.09 -1.92 10.84
C PHE A 29 -7.01 -1.47 9.71
N PHE A 30 -6.41 -1.02 8.61
CA PHE A 30 -7.07 -0.60 7.40
C PHE A 30 -6.97 -1.72 6.35
N GLN A 31 -8.10 -2.34 6.01
CA GLN A 31 -8.16 -3.40 5.01
C GLN A 31 -8.32 -2.83 3.59
N CYS A 32 -7.67 -3.47 2.62
CA CYS A 32 -7.87 -3.16 1.21
C CYS A 32 -9.21 -3.73 0.72
N PRO A 33 -10.04 -2.95 0.01
CA PRO A 33 -11.33 -3.44 -0.48
C PRO A 33 -11.18 -4.42 -1.66
N LYS A 34 -10.00 -4.50 -2.28
CA LYS A 34 -9.73 -5.28 -3.49
C LYS A 34 -8.89 -6.53 -3.24
N CYS A 35 -8.35 -6.72 -2.03
CA CYS A 35 -7.51 -7.87 -1.70
C CYS A 35 -7.48 -8.10 -0.18
N PRO A 36 -7.07 -9.29 0.31
CA PRO A 36 -7.09 -9.60 1.74
C PRO A 36 -5.98 -8.91 2.56
N LYS A 37 -5.27 -7.91 2.00
CA LYS A 37 -4.20 -7.21 2.72
C LYS A 37 -4.75 -6.14 3.67
N SER A 38 -4.15 -6.06 4.86
CA SER A 38 -4.43 -5.06 5.88
C SER A 38 -3.16 -4.27 6.24
N TYR A 39 -3.35 -3.04 6.71
CA TYR A 39 -2.29 -2.10 7.02
C TYR A 39 -2.55 -1.41 8.35
N THR A 40 -1.52 -1.19 9.16
CA THR A 40 -1.63 -0.45 10.43
C THR A 40 -1.82 1.06 10.25
N HIS A 41 -1.54 1.57 9.04
CA HIS A 41 -1.60 2.99 8.73
C HIS A 41 -2.38 3.23 7.44
N PHE A 42 -3.23 4.26 7.46
CA PHE A 42 -4.01 4.66 6.29
C PHE A 42 -3.13 5.05 5.09
N SER A 43 -2.01 5.76 5.35
CA SER A 43 -1.06 6.15 4.31
C SER A 43 -0.43 4.95 3.58
N SER A 44 -0.22 3.83 4.29
CA SER A 44 0.26 2.59 3.71
C SER A 44 -0.81 1.91 2.85
N LEU A 45 -2.06 1.90 3.31
CA LEU A 45 -3.19 1.40 2.51
C LEU A 45 -3.36 2.21 1.22
N GLN A 46 -3.34 3.55 1.31
CA GLN A 46 -3.43 4.46 0.15
C GLN A 46 -2.35 4.16 -0.89
N LYS A 47 -1.08 4.03 -0.45
CA LYS A 47 0.04 3.67 -1.34
C LYS A 47 -0.17 2.30 -1.96
N HIS A 48 -0.64 1.32 -1.19
CA HIS A 48 -0.96 0.00 -1.69
C HIS A 48 -2.05 0.04 -2.76
N ILE A 49 -3.18 0.69 -2.51
CA ILE A 49 -4.28 0.79 -3.49
C ILE A 49 -3.79 1.46 -4.78
N LYS A 50 -2.97 2.51 -4.66
CA LYS A 50 -2.48 3.27 -5.82
C LYS A 50 -1.48 2.49 -6.67
N TRP A 51 -0.55 1.78 -6.05
CA TRP A 51 0.64 1.24 -6.74
C TRP A 51 0.82 -0.27 -6.67
N GLY A 52 0.24 -0.95 -5.69
CA GLY A 52 0.48 -2.37 -5.44
C GLY A 52 -0.75 -3.28 -5.57
N CYS A 53 -1.96 -2.75 -5.43
CA CYS A 53 -3.17 -3.56 -5.50
C CYS A 53 -3.47 -3.96 -6.95
N GLY A 54 -3.30 -5.26 -7.25
CA GLY A 54 -3.52 -5.80 -8.60
C GLY A 54 -2.51 -5.30 -9.64
N LYS A 55 -1.40 -4.71 -9.20
CA LYS A 55 -0.31 -4.26 -10.07
C LYS A 55 0.91 -5.14 -9.82
N GLU A 56 1.74 -5.31 -10.84
CA GLU A 56 3.03 -5.96 -10.66
C GLU A 56 4.08 -4.96 -10.15
N PRO A 57 5.01 -5.41 -9.29
CA PRO A 57 6.07 -4.56 -8.80
C PRO A 57 7.01 -4.17 -9.96
N GLN A 58 7.02 -2.87 -10.24
CA GLN A 58 7.74 -2.28 -11.37
C GLN A 58 9.25 -2.08 -11.09
N PHE A 59 9.67 -2.01 -9.83
CA PHE A 59 11.06 -1.72 -9.48
C PHE A 59 11.79 -2.99 -9.08
N GLN A 60 12.65 -3.50 -9.95
CA GLN A 60 13.50 -4.66 -9.66
C GLN A 60 14.86 -4.22 -9.10
N CYS A 61 15.35 -4.95 -8.09
CA CYS A 61 16.72 -4.78 -7.65
C CYS A 61 17.70 -5.31 -8.71
N LYS A 62 18.76 -4.57 -8.99
CA LYS A 62 19.80 -5.01 -9.95
C LYS A 62 20.68 -6.12 -9.38
N SER A 63 20.83 -6.13 -8.06
CA SER A 63 21.69 -7.06 -7.33
C SER A 63 20.99 -8.35 -6.90
N CYS A 64 19.66 -8.39 -6.93
CA CYS A 64 18.88 -9.60 -6.61
C CYS A 64 17.51 -9.60 -7.29
N SER A 65 16.85 -10.76 -7.34
CA SER A 65 15.55 -10.91 -8.02
C SER A 65 14.34 -10.31 -7.26
N LYS A 66 14.56 -9.49 -6.22
CA LYS A 66 13.45 -8.85 -5.49
C LYS A 66 12.85 -7.69 -6.27
N ARG A 67 11.52 -7.58 -6.21
CA ARG A 67 10.74 -6.53 -6.87
C ARG A 67 9.94 -5.73 -5.84
N PHE A 68 9.84 -4.43 -6.07
CA PHE A 68 9.17 -3.46 -5.20
C PHE A 68 8.17 -2.63 -6.00
N TYR A 69 7.14 -2.13 -5.30
CA TYR A 69 6.12 -1.26 -5.88
C TYR A 69 6.52 0.22 -5.86
N LEU A 70 7.46 0.59 -5.00
CA LEU A 70 7.89 1.97 -4.80
C LEU A 70 9.42 2.08 -4.87
N LEU A 71 9.92 3.12 -5.52
CA LEU A 71 11.36 3.40 -5.62
C LEU A 71 12.02 3.55 -4.23
N GLY A 72 11.33 4.21 -3.29
CA GLY A 72 11.84 4.35 -1.92
C GLY A 72 12.05 3.02 -1.20
N GLN A 73 11.20 2.01 -1.49
CA GLN A 73 11.38 0.66 -0.94
C GLN A 73 12.59 -0.04 -1.56
N LEU A 74 12.79 0.08 -2.88
CA LEU A 74 13.97 -0.45 -3.55
C LEU A 74 15.25 0.22 -3.03
N ASN A 75 15.27 1.54 -2.90
CA ASN A 75 16.45 2.28 -2.43
C ASN A 75 16.81 1.88 -0.98
N TRP A 76 15.82 1.81 -0.10
CA TRP A 76 16.00 1.33 1.27
C TRP A 76 16.53 -0.11 1.29
N HIS A 77 15.94 -0.99 0.47
CA HIS A 77 16.39 -2.36 0.34
C HIS A 77 17.85 -2.46 -0.14
N SER A 78 18.21 -1.71 -1.18
CA SER A 78 19.58 -1.69 -1.71
C SER A 78 20.57 -1.21 -0.65
N LYS A 79 20.27 -0.07 0.01
CA LYS A 79 21.13 0.46 1.08
C LYS A 79 21.37 -0.53 2.22
N LEU A 80 20.33 -1.28 2.64
CA LEU A 80 20.45 -2.21 3.76
C LEU A 80 20.98 -3.59 3.40
N LYS A 81 20.73 -4.07 2.18
CA LYS A 81 21.03 -5.46 1.77
C LYS A 81 22.14 -5.57 0.73
N HIS A 82 22.41 -4.49 0.01
CA HIS A 82 23.47 -4.37 -0.99
C HIS A 82 24.30 -3.09 -0.73
N PRO A 83 24.89 -2.94 0.47
CA PRO A 83 25.69 -1.77 0.79
C PRO A 83 26.83 -1.61 -0.23
N GLY A 84 26.87 -0.46 -0.92
CA GLY A 84 27.86 -0.17 -1.97
C GLY A 84 27.42 -0.46 -3.41
N GLN A 85 26.17 -0.87 -3.66
CA GLN A 85 25.65 -1.13 -5.02
C GLN A 85 24.47 -0.21 -5.42
N SER A 86 24.52 1.06 -5.02
CA SER A 86 23.55 2.10 -5.40
C SER A 86 23.83 2.72 -6.75
#